data_AF-A0AAP0K666-F1
#
_entry.id   AF-A0AAP0K666-F1
#
_cell.length_a   1.000
_cell.length_b   1.000
_cell.length_c   1.000
_cell.angle_alpha   90.00
_cell.angle_beta   90.00
_cell.angle_gamma   90.00
#
_symmetry.space_group_name_H-M   'P 1'
#
loop_
_entity.id
_entity.type
_entity.pdbx_description
1 polymer ?
#
loop_
_entity_poly.entity_id
_entity_poly.type
_entity_poly.pdbx_seq_one_letter_code
_entity_poly.pdbx_strand_id
1 'polypeptide(L)'
;MVRAEDVKKEDDEGDKGVLGAITSLLDPNEKTSSGKVLPKAYLKSAREVVKTLRESLKEDTKDISKFRRNADAAKESIREYLNGWRGQKTVVGEESYIALEKAIRSLASFYSKAGPSAELPQDVKSSILEDLNNAEAFL
;
A
#
# COMPACT_ATOMS: atom_id res chain seq x y z
N MET A 1 -48.60 25.76 -49.32
CA MET A 1 -47.46 26.20 -48.50
C MET A 1 -46.84 24.93 -47.93
N VAL A 2 -45.66 24.56 -48.42
CA VAL A 2 -44.97 23.30 -48.09
C VAL A 2 -44.09 23.51 -46.87
N ARG A 3 -44.13 22.63 -45.86
CA ARG A 3 -42.95 22.32 -45.03
C ARG A 3 -43.08 20.95 -44.36
N ALA A 4 -42.01 20.18 -44.50
CA ALA A 4 -41.84 18.76 -44.22
C ALA A 4 -41.68 18.41 -42.73
N GLU A 5 -41.95 17.14 -42.42
CA GLU A 5 -41.49 16.43 -41.23
C GLU A 5 -39.96 16.31 -41.25
N ASP A 6 -39.29 16.37 -40.09
CA ASP A 6 -38.04 15.63 -39.89
C ASP A 6 -37.78 15.37 -38.40
N VAL A 7 -37.57 14.09 -38.10
CA VAL A 7 -37.22 13.50 -36.82
C VAL A 7 -35.70 13.55 -36.66
N LYS A 8 -35.18 13.93 -35.48
CA LYS A 8 -33.88 13.41 -35.02
C LYS A 8 -33.92 13.04 -33.54
N LYS A 9 -34.08 11.74 -33.32
CA LYS A 9 -33.47 10.99 -32.21
C LYS A 9 -31.97 10.80 -32.49
N GLU A 10 -31.31 10.29 -31.45
CA GLU A 10 -29.99 9.63 -31.42
C GLU A 10 -28.81 10.60 -31.35
N ASP A 11 -27.74 10.34 -30.62
CA ASP A 11 -27.38 9.43 -29.53
C ASP A 11 -25.95 9.89 -29.21
N ASP A 12 -25.60 10.11 -27.94
CA ASP A 12 -24.18 10.14 -27.56
C ASP A 12 -24.01 9.54 -26.16
N GLU A 13 -24.48 8.31 -26.05
CA GLU A 13 -24.21 7.39 -24.95
C GLU A 13 -23.36 6.24 -25.52
N GLY A 14 -22.14 6.57 -25.96
CA GLY A 14 -21.28 5.59 -26.64
C GLY A 14 -19.81 5.60 -26.21
N ASP A 15 -19.23 6.75 -25.86
CA ASP A 15 -17.75 6.83 -25.79
C ASP A 15 -17.18 7.15 -24.39
N LYS A 16 -18.04 7.32 -23.38
CA LYS A 16 -17.62 7.59 -22.00
C LYS A 16 -17.19 6.35 -21.22
N GLY A 17 -17.54 5.14 -21.68
CA GLY A 17 -17.24 3.90 -20.96
C GLY A 17 -15.76 3.53 -20.99
N VAL A 18 -15.15 3.54 -22.18
CA VAL A 18 -13.73 3.21 -22.38
C VAL A 18 -12.83 4.40 -22.06
N LEU A 19 -13.13 5.60 -22.56
CA LEU A 19 -12.34 6.80 -22.24
C LEU A 19 -12.48 7.21 -20.76
N GLY A 20 -13.64 7.01 -20.14
CA GLY A 20 -13.86 7.20 -18.70
C GLY A 20 -13.10 6.20 -17.83
N ALA A 21 -13.00 4.95 -18.27
CA ALA A 21 -12.17 3.94 -17.62
C ALA A 21 -10.67 4.25 -17.76
N ILE A 22 -10.22 4.70 -18.94
CA ILE A 22 -8.81 5.07 -19.17
C ILE A 22 -8.43 6.32 -18.36
N THR A 23 -9.32 7.32 -18.25
CA THR A 23 -9.10 8.49 -17.40
C THR A 23 -9.12 8.15 -15.90
N SER A 24 -10.00 7.23 -15.46
CA SER A 24 -10.01 6.74 -14.07
C SER A 24 -8.76 5.92 -13.71
N LEU A 25 -8.15 5.20 -14.67
CA LEU A 25 -6.88 4.52 -14.45
C LEU A 25 -5.73 5.49 -14.13
N LEU A 26 -5.82 6.73 -14.63
CA LEU A 26 -4.88 7.82 -14.43
C LEU A 26 -5.20 8.69 -13.20
N ASP A 27 -6.28 8.39 -12.44
CA ASP A 27 -6.55 9.12 -11.20
C ASP A 27 -5.38 8.91 -10.22
N PRO A 28 -4.73 10.00 -9.76
CA PRO A 28 -3.66 9.89 -8.80
C PRO A 28 -4.13 9.38 -7.43
N ASN A 29 -5.44 9.29 -7.19
CA ASN A 29 -6.03 8.82 -5.95
C ASN A 29 -6.89 7.56 -6.16
N GLU A 30 -7.06 6.79 -5.09
CA GLU A 30 -7.84 5.57 -5.06
C GLU A 30 -8.63 5.51 -3.75
N LYS A 31 -9.85 4.97 -3.81
CA LYS A 31 -10.71 4.79 -2.64
C LYS A 31 -10.32 3.50 -1.90
N THR A 32 -9.99 3.62 -0.62
CA THR A 32 -9.61 2.51 0.25
C THR A 32 -10.81 1.68 0.70
N SER A 33 -10.54 0.54 1.34
CA SER A 33 -11.56 -0.31 1.99
C SER A 33 -12.36 0.44 3.06
N SER A 34 -11.74 1.43 3.72
CA SER A 34 -12.37 2.31 4.70
C SER A 34 -13.19 3.46 4.08
N GLY A 35 -13.21 3.55 2.75
CA GLY A 35 -13.96 4.55 2.00
C GLY A 35 -13.27 5.91 1.87
N LYS A 36 -12.04 6.05 2.37
CA LYS A 36 -11.22 7.26 2.23
C LYS A 36 -10.56 7.30 0.86
N VAL A 37 -10.28 8.51 0.35
CA VAL A 37 -9.60 8.72 -0.92
C VAL A 37 -8.15 9.09 -0.62
N LEU A 38 -7.22 8.21 -0.98
CA LEU A 38 -5.79 8.39 -0.71
C LEU A 38 -4.97 8.33 -2.01
N PRO A 39 -3.75 8.90 -2.03
CA PRO A 39 -2.88 8.79 -3.20
C PRO A 39 -2.61 7.33 -3.58
N LYS A 40 -2.83 6.97 -4.84
CA LYS A 40 -2.61 5.61 -5.35
C LYS A 40 -1.16 5.16 -5.18
N ALA A 41 -0.22 6.09 -5.33
CA ALA A 41 1.20 5.84 -5.05
C ALA A 41 1.45 5.47 -3.58
N TYR A 42 0.70 6.07 -2.65
CA TYR A 42 0.76 5.72 -1.23
C TYR A 42 0.27 4.31 -1.02
N LEU A 43 -0.94 4.00 -1.49
CA LEU A 43 -1.54 2.67 -1.34
C LEU A 43 -0.64 1.58 -1.93
N LYS A 44 -0.07 1.82 -3.12
CA LYS A 44 0.87 0.89 -3.74
C LYS A 44 2.09 0.64 -2.84
N SER A 45 2.76 1.70 -2.38
CA SER A 45 3.95 1.56 -1.52
C SER A 45 3.63 0.93 -0.17
N ALA A 46 2.48 1.26 0.42
CA ALA A 46 2.01 0.70 1.68
C ALA A 46 1.72 -0.81 1.55
N ARG A 47 1.01 -1.22 0.49
CA ARG A 47 0.74 -2.64 0.17
C ARG A 47 2.03 -3.41 -0.07
N GLU A 48 3.02 -2.80 -0.74
CA GLU A 48 4.32 -3.43 -0.97
C GLU A 48 5.10 -3.66 0.34
N VAL A 49 5.09 -2.68 1.25
CA VAL A 49 5.67 -2.83 2.59
C VAL A 49 4.99 -3.96 3.37
N VAL A 50 3.65 -4.00 3.40
CA VAL A 50 2.90 -5.08 4.08
C VAL A 50 3.28 -6.45 3.53
N LYS A 51 3.31 -6.59 2.21
CA LYS A 51 3.63 -7.84 1.52
C LYS A 51 5.05 -8.31 1.86
N THR A 52 6.04 -7.48 1.56
CA THR A 52 7.46 -7.84 1.72
C THR A 52 7.87 -8.05 3.17
N LEU A 53 7.34 -7.26 4.13
CA LEU A 53 7.57 -7.51 5.56
C LEU A 53 6.95 -8.83 6.02
N ARG A 54 5.71 -9.14 5.59
CA ARG A 54 5.09 -10.43 5.94
C ARG A 54 5.87 -11.61 5.38
N GLU A 55 6.32 -11.52 4.14
CA GLU A 55 7.15 -12.55 3.50
C GLU A 55 8.47 -12.73 4.25
N SER A 56 9.15 -11.64 4.60
CA SER A 56 10.39 -11.68 5.39
C SER A 56 10.19 -12.29 6.77
N LEU A 57 9.13 -11.91 7.49
CA LEU A 57 8.85 -12.41 8.84
C LEU A 57 8.44 -13.89 8.83
N LYS A 58 7.75 -14.38 7.80
CA LYS A 58 7.30 -15.77 7.72
C LYS A 58 8.36 -16.73 7.20
N GLU A 59 9.43 -16.23 6.59
CA GLU A 59 10.48 -17.07 5.99
C GLU A 59 11.23 -17.89 7.06
N ASP A 60 11.57 -19.13 6.71
CA ASP A 60 12.35 -20.01 7.58
C ASP A 60 13.83 -19.57 7.55
N THR A 61 14.43 -19.38 8.73
CA THR A 61 15.84 -18.99 8.86
C THR A 61 16.81 -20.08 8.42
N LYS A 62 16.33 -21.31 8.21
CA LYS A 62 17.12 -22.42 7.64
C LYS A 62 17.48 -22.20 6.18
N ASP A 63 16.63 -21.55 5.39
CA ASP A 63 16.97 -21.12 4.04
C ASP A 63 17.54 -19.70 4.07
N ILE A 64 18.82 -19.60 4.45
CA ILE A 64 19.51 -18.32 4.63
C ILE A 64 19.49 -17.48 3.33
N SER A 65 19.58 -18.12 2.16
CA SER A 65 19.56 -17.41 0.87
C SER A 65 18.23 -16.73 0.63
N LYS A 66 17.12 -17.46 0.84
CA LYS A 66 15.77 -16.95 0.68
C LYS A 66 15.39 -15.96 1.77
N PHE A 67 15.76 -16.24 3.02
CA PHE A 67 15.60 -15.31 4.15
C PHE A 67 16.25 -13.96 3.85
N ARG A 68 17.52 -13.96 3.40
CA ARG A 68 18.23 -12.72 3.05
C ARG A 68 17.56 -11.96 1.91
N ARG A 69 17.14 -12.65 0.85
CA ARG A 69 16.44 -12.01 -0.28
C ARG A 69 15.14 -11.34 0.16
N ASN A 70 14.34 -12.01 0.98
CA ASN A 70 13.08 -11.44 1.48
C ASN A 70 13.34 -10.28 2.45
N ALA A 71 14.35 -10.40 3.31
CA ALA A 71 14.75 -9.32 4.22
C ALA A 71 15.26 -8.09 3.46
N ASP A 72 16.06 -8.28 2.41
CA ASP A 72 16.54 -7.21 1.54
C ASP A 72 15.37 -6.54 0.79
N ALA A 73 14.40 -7.33 0.29
CA ALA A 73 13.19 -6.79 -0.33
C ALA A 73 12.35 -5.96 0.65
N ALA A 74 12.16 -6.44 1.88
CA ALA A 74 11.45 -5.70 2.93
C ALA A 74 12.19 -4.42 3.33
N LYS A 75 13.53 -4.46 3.38
CA LYS A 75 14.34 -3.28 3.67
C LYS A 75 14.21 -2.22 2.59
N GLU A 76 14.20 -2.62 1.32
CA GLU A 76 14.03 -1.68 0.21
C GLU A 76 12.64 -1.06 0.20
N SER A 77 11.58 -1.87 0.33
CA SER A 77 10.20 -1.37 0.35
C SER A 77 9.97 -0.38 1.50
N ILE A 78 10.51 -0.66 2.70
CA ILE A 78 10.46 0.27 3.85
C ILE A 78 11.21 1.56 3.52
N ARG A 79 12.40 1.48 2.91
CA ARG A 79 13.18 2.68 2.56
C ARG A 79 12.42 3.54 1.57
N GLU A 80 11.90 2.95 0.50
CA GLU A 80 11.12 3.67 -0.52
C GLU A 80 9.87 4.30 0.10
N TYR A 81 9.13 3.56 0.92
CA TYR A 81 7.95 4.05 1.62
C TYR A 81 8.26 5.25 2.51
N LEU A 82 9.31 5.16 3.33
CA LEU A 82 9.71 6.26 4.21
C LEU A 82 10.22 7.47 3.43
N ASN A 83 10.96 7.27 2.34
CA ASN A 83 11.44 8.36 1.49
C ASN A 83 10.28 9.11 0.81
N GLY A 84 9.23 8.38 0.44
CA GLY A 84 8.04 8.97 -0.18
C GLY A 84 7.10 9.65 0.82
N TRP A 85 6.78 8.99 1.92
CA TRP A 85 5.57 9.31 2.71
C TRP A 85 5.83 9.83 4.11
N ARG A 86 7.07 9.74 4.62
CA ARG A 86 7.37 10.16 5.98
C ARG A 86 7.04 11.63 6.19
N GLY A 87 6.12 11.91 7.12
CA GLY A 87 5.70 13.27 7.47
C GLY A 87 4.83 13.97 6.43
N GLN A 88 4.36 13.26 5.40
CA GLN A 88 3.41 13.83 4.44
C GLN A 88 2.05 14.06 5.09
N LYS A 89 1.59 15.31 5.10
CA LYS A 89 0.32 15.73 5.74
C LYS A 89 -0.91 15.02 5.18
N THR A 90 -0.84 14.55 3.94
CA THR A 90 -1.90 13.83 3.22
C THR A 90 -2.16 12.43 3.77
N VAL A 91 -1.18 11.82 4.45
CA VAL A 91 -1.28 10.43 4.92
C VAL A 91 -0.93 10.25 6.40
N VAL A 92 -0.26 11.22 7.03
CA VAL A 92 0.23 11.10 8.41
C VAL A 92 -0.87 10.84 9.46
N GLY A 93 -2.11 11.25 9.16
CA GLY A 93 -3.27 11.01 10.02
C GLY A 93 -4.02 9.70 9.71
N GLU A 94 -3.61 8.96 8.68
CA GLU A 94 -4.30 7.77 8.24
C GLU A 94 -3.96 6.56 9.11
N GLU A 95 -4.96 5.72 9.41
CA GLU A 95 -4.80 4.57 10.29
C GLU A 95 -3.82 3.55 9.69
N SER A 96 -3.84 3.40 8.36
CA SER A 96 -2.86 2.57 7.63
C SER A 96 -1.42 3.08 7.81
N TYR A 97 -1.22 4.40 7.80
CA TYR A 97 0.09 5.02 7.98
C TYR A 97 0.59 4.84 9.42
N ILE A 98 -0.27 5.12 10.39
CA ILE A 98 0.03 4.99 11.81
C ILE A 98 0.40 3.55 12.16
N ALA A 99 -0.34 2.56 11.63
CA ALA A 99 -0.06 1.15 11.84
C ALA A 99 1.28 0.72 11.19
N LEU A 100 1.55 1.15 9.96
CA LEU A 100 2.84 0.89 9.31
C LEU A 100 4.02 1.53 10.06
N GLU A 101 3.88 2.76 10.55
CA GLU A 101 4.92 3.39 11.36
C GLU A 101 5.20 2.60 12.65
N LYS A 102 4.17 2.07 13.30
CA LYS A 102 4.35 1.23 14.50
C LYS A 102 5.12 -0.05 14.18
N ALA A 103 4.73 -0.76 13.12
CA ALA A 103 5.43 -1.96 12.65
C ALA A 103 6.91 -1.68 12.35
N ILE A 104 7.19 -0.64 11.55
CA ILE A 104 8.56 -0.26 11.17
C ILE A 104 9.37 0.19 12.39
N ARG A 105 8.77 0.98 13.30
CA ARG A 105 9.44 1.44 14.52
C ARG A 105 9.74 0.30 15.48
N SER A 106 8.84 -0.68 15.61
CA SER A 106 9.06 -1.89 16.41
C SER A 106 10.25 -2.69 15.87
N LEU A 107 10.26 -2.94 14.56
CA LEU A 107 11.36 -3.62 13.86
C LEU A 107 12.70 -2.88 14.03
N ALA A 108 12.72 -1.57 13.79
CA ALA A 108 13.92 -0.75 13.92
C ALA A 108 14.43 -0.70 15.37
N SER A 109 13.53 -0.54 16.35
CA SER A 109 13.85 -0.54 17.77
C SER A 109 14.51 -1.86 18.19
N PHE A 110 13.94 -3.00 17.76
CA PHE A 110 14.52 -4.30 18.03
C PHE A 110 15.94 -4.42 17.46
N TYR A 111 16.11 -4.21 16.15
CA TYR A 111 17.41 -4.39 15.50
C TYR A 111 18.46 -3.35 15.90
N SER A 112 18.04 -2.15 16.33
CA SER A 112 18.95 -1.16 16.90
C SER A 112 19.57 -1.59 18.23
N LYS A 113 18.86 -2.43 19.01
CA LYS A 113 19.29 -2.92 20.32
C LYS A 113 19.97 -4.28 20.24
N ALA A 114 19.40 -5.21 19.48
CA ALA A 114 19.84 -6.60 19.40
C ALA A 114 20.92 -6.82 18.32
N GLY A 115 21.07 -5.89 17.37
CA GLY A 115 21.97 -5.99 16.24
C GLY A 115 21.32 -6.66 15.02
N PRO A 116 21.81 -6.38 13.80
CA PRO A 116 21.12 -6.66 12.54
C PRO A 116 20.92 -8.15 12.21
N SER A 117 21.66 -9.05 12.86
CA SER A 117 21.56 -10.50 12.67
C SER A 117 20.80 -11.21 13.81
N ALA A 118 20.22 -10.45 14.75
CA ALA A 118 19.47 -11.05 15.85
C ALA A 118 18.18 -11.71 15.35
N GLU A 119 17.86 -12.86 15.93
CA GLU A 119 16.59 -13.54 15.66
C GLU A 119 15.45 -12.77 16.34
N LEU A 120 14.37 -12.53 15.59
CA LEU A 120 13.22 -11.81 16.11
C LEU A 120 12.45 -12.66 17.13
N PRO A 121 12.25 -12.18 18.37
CA PRO A 121 11.39 -12.84 19.35
C PRO A 121 9.96 -12.99 18.83
N GLN A 122 9.29 -14.07 19.21
CA GLN A 122 7.96 -14.41 18.70
C GLN A 122 6.89 -13.37 19.08
N ASP A 123 7.01 -12.75 20.25
CA ASP A 123 6.16 -11.66 20.72
C ASP A 123 6.32 -10.39 19.84
N VAL A 124 7.56 -10.00 19.56
CA VAL A 124 7.86 -8.86 18.67
C VAL A 124 7.33 -9.14 17.26
N LYS A 125 7.56 -10.35 16.75
CA LYS A 125 7.07 -10.80 15.44
C LYS A 125 5.55 -10.76 15.35
N SER A 126 4.85 -11.29 16.36
CA SER A 126 3.38 -11.26 16.41
C SER A 126 2.84 -9.84 16.46
N SER A 127 3.43 -8.95 17.27
CA SER A 127 3.05 -7.54 17.34
C SER A 127 3.23 -6.82 16.00
N ILE A 128 4.34 -7.05 15.30
CA ILE A 128 4.55 -6.47 13.96
C ILE A 128 3.51 -7.02 12.98
N LEU A 129 3.24 -8.33 12.97
CA LEU A 129 2.24 -8.92 12.10
C LEU A 129 0.83 -8.36 12.35
N GLU A 130 0.49 -8.09 13.62
CA GLU A 130 -0.77 -7.44 13.99
C GLU A 130 -0.86 -6.01 13.44
N ASP A 131 0.19 -5.20 13.61
CA ASP A 131 0.25 -3.86 13.03
C ASP A 131 0.13 -3.90 11.49
N LEU A 132 0.74 -4.89 10.83
CA LEU A 132 0.61 -5.07 9.37
C LEU A 132 -0.81 -5.49 8.96
N ASN A 133 -1.50 -6.33 9.74
CA ASN A 133 -2.90 -6.69 9.50
C ASN A 133 -3.81 -5.47 9.65
N ASN A 134 -3.57 -4.66 10.69
CA ASN A 134 -4.31 -3.42 10.90
C ASN A 134 -4.08 -2.45 9.74
N ALA A 135 -2.82 -2.28 9.30
CA ALA A 135 -2.52 -1.43 8.15
C ALA A 135 -3.30 -1.87 6.90
N GLU A 136 -3.27 -3.16 6.58
CA GLU A 136 -3.95 -3.72 5.42
C GLU A 136 -5.47 -3.51 5.45
N ALA A 137 -6.09 -3.57 6.63
CA ALA A 137 -7.53 -3.34 6.78
C ALA A 137 -7.98 -1.91 6.41
N PHE A 138 -7.06 -0.94 6.40
CA PHE A 138 -7.33 0.46 6.05
C PHE A 138 -6.79 0.89 4.68
N LEU A 139 -6.14 -0.02 3.94
CA LEU A 139 -5.69 0.20 2.55
C LEU A 139 -6.77 -0.14 1.52
#